data_AF-A0A804QM09-F1
#
_entry.id   AF-A0A804QM09-F1
#
_cell.length_a   1.000
_cell.length_b   1.000
_cell.length_c   1.000
_cell.angle_alpha   90.00
_cell.angle_beta   90.00
_cell.angle_gamma   90.00
#
_symmetry.space_group_name_H-M   'P 1'
#
loop_
_entity.id
_entity.type
_entity.pdbx_description
1 polymer ?
#
loop_
_entity_poly.entity_id
_entity_poly.type
_entity_poly.pdbx_seq_one_letter_code
_entity_poly.pdbx_strand_id
1 'polypeptide(L)'
;MGVLRSTQSLEAEVEEMRGALLLHGAWAWRPGGGAAKRAARAVEPAAAEARTVCVTGGTSFLGFAVVDRLLRHGYTVRLALETQEDLDKLREMEMFGENGRDGVWTVIANVMDPESLHEAFDGCVGVFHTSSHVDPAGISGYTKHMAGLEAKAAELVVEACVRTESVRKCVLTSSLLACVWRQNYPHDRRRFPTTIDENCWSDESLCRDNKSLKPGA
;
A
#
# COMPACT_ATOMS: atom_id res chain seq x y z
N MET A 1 21.05 -10.30 3.05
CA MET A 1 21.81 -9.16 2.50
C MET A 1 20.80 -8.08 2.12
N GLY A 2 20.77 -6.96 2.86
CA GLY A 2 20.01 -5.79 2.44
C GLY A 2 20.74 -5.09 1.30
N VAL A 3 20.03 -4.70 0.25
CA VAL A 3 20.59 -3.88 -0.82
C VAL A 3 20.79 -2.47 -0.25
N LEU A 4 22.02 -2.12 0.11
CA LEU A 4 22.39 -0.75 0.44
C LEU A 4 22.32 0.08 -0.84
N ARG A 5 21.28 0.91 -0.97
CA ARG A 5 21.10 1.87 -2.06
C ARG A 5 21.71 3.21 -1.67
N SER A 6 22.18 3.98 -2.65
CA SER A 6 22.64 5.35 -2.41
C SER A 6 21.46 6.27 -2.09
N THR A 7 21.68 7.30 -1.28
CA THR A 7 20.67 8.33 -0.94
C THR A 7 20.11 9.02 -2.19
N GLN A 8 20.97 9.33 -3.16
CA GLN A 8 20.57 9.92 -4.45
C GLN A 8 19.65 9.00 -5.26
N SER A 9 19.90 7.68 -5.24
CA SER A 9 19.02 6.72 -5.90
C SER A 9 17.64 6.66 -5.23
N LEU A 10 17.59 6.81 -3.92
CA LEU A 10 16.35 6.79 -3.15
C LEU A 10 15.55 8.08 -3.36
N GLU A 11 16.21 9.24 -3.38
CA GLU A 11 15.59 10.53 -3.69
C GLU A 11 14.99 10.57 -5.10
N ALA A 12 15.72 10.06 -6.10
CA ALA A 12 15.22 9.97 -7.46
C ALA A 12 13.99 9.05 -7.57
N GLU A 13 13.99 7.92 -6.88
CA GLU A 13 12.85 6.99 -6.83
C GLU A 13 11.63 7.57 -6.10
N VAL A 14 11.86 8.38 -5.07
CA VAL A 14 10.81 9.12 -4.35
C VAL A 14 10.22 10.19 -5.26
N GLU A 15 11.05 10.92 -6.00
CA GLU A 15 10.58 11.97 -6.91
C GLU A 15 9.83 11.37 -8.10
N GLU A 16 10.28 10.24 -8.64
CA GLU A 16 9.53 9.47 -9.65
C GLU A 16 8.15 9.04 -9.11
N MET A 17 8.10 8.53 -7.88
CA MET A 17 6.84 8.12 -7.24
C MET A 17 5.92 9.32 -7.00
N ARG A 18 6.46 10.46 -6.57
CA ARG A 18 5.72 11.73 -6.43
C ARG A 18 5.17 12.19 -7.78
N GLY A 19 5.98 12.15 -8.83
CA GLY A 19 5.57 12.48 -10.19
C GLY A 19 4.44 11.58 -10.68
N ALA A 20 4.54 10.26 -10.45
CA ALA A 20 3.48 9.31 -10.79
C ALA A 20 2.17 9.61 -10.04
N LEU A 21 2.25 9.84 -8.72
CA LEU A 21 1.09 10.20 -7.89
C LEU A 21 0.42 11.51 -8.38
N LEU A 22 1.20 12.52 -8.75
CA LEU A 22 0.67 13.80 -9.25
C LEU A 22 0.05 13.69 -10.66
N LEU A 23 0.62 12.88 -11.54
CA LEU A 23 0.10 12.65 -12.89
C LEU A 23 -1.22 11.86 -12.89
N HIS A 24 -1.42 10.96 -11.93
CA HIS A 24 -2.69 10.25 -11.76
C HIS A 24 -3.85 11.13 -11.24
N GLY A 25 -3.56 12.37 -10.83
CA GLY A 25 -4.58 13.39 -10.51
C GLY A 25 -5.24 14.03 -11.74
N ALA A 26 -4.65 13.87 -12.94
CA ALA A 26 -5.20 14.37 -14.20
C ALA A 26 -5.44 13.20 -15.15
N TRP A 27 -6.70 12.81 -15.28
CA TRP A 27 -7.14 11.63 -16.03
C TRP A 27 -6.97 11.86 -17.54
N ALA A 28 -5.79 11.55 -18.06
CA ALA A 28 -5.55 11.31 -19.48
C ALA A 28 -4.20 10.59 -19.67
N TRP A 29 -4.20 9.25 -19.69
CA TRP A 29 -3.06 8.52 -20.25
C TRP A 29 -3.32 8.18 -21.72
N ARG A 30 -2.36 8.52 -22.58
CA ARG A 30 -2.36 8.18 -24.00
C ARG A 30 -1.69 6.82 -24.19
N PRO A 31 -2.23 5.91 -25.03
CA PRO A 31 -1.52 4.70 -25.42
C PRO A 31 -0.33 5.12 -26.29
N GLY A 32 0.87 5.09 -25.72
CA GLY A 32 2.07 5.65 -26.34
C GLY A 32 3.21 4.65 -26.42
N GLY A 33 3.31 3.97 -27.56
CA GLY A 33 4.57 3.56 -28.17
C GLY A 33 5.05 2.15 -27.81
N GLY A 34 4.95 1.23 -28.79
CA GLY A 34 5.48 -0.12 -28.69
C GLY A 34 6.92 -0.12 -28.19
N ALA A 35 7.15 -0.83 -27.07
CA ALA A 35 8.48 -1.15 -26.61
C ALA A 35 9.17 -1.96 -27.70
N ALA A 36 10.22 -1.39 -28.28
CA ALA A 36 11.10 -2.09 -29.19
C ALA A 36 11.53 -3.42 -28.54
N LYS A 37 11.19 -4.54 -29.18
CA LYS A 37 11.69 -5.86 -28.85
C LYS A 37 13.22 -5.82 -28.91
N ARG A 38 13.90 -5.62 -27.77
CA ARG A 38 15.27 -6.09 -27.63
C ARG A 38 15.18 -7.61 -27.63
N ALA A 39 15.72 -8.23 -28.67
CA ALA A 39 15.81 -9.67 -28.79
C ALA A 39 16.51 -10.23 -27.56
N ALA A 40 15.75 -10.90 -26.70
CA ALA A 40 16.29 -11.69 -25.61
C ALA A 40 17.02 -12.89 -26.23
N ARG A 41 18.31 -13.01 -25.95
CA ARG A 41 19.08 -14.22 -26.22
C ARG A 41 18.44 -15.35 -25.43
N ALA A 42 18.09 -16.45 -26.11
CA ALA A 42 17.47 -17.61 -25.50
C ALA A 42 18.34 -18.12 -24.34
N VAL A 43 17.79 -18.05 -23.13
CA VAL A 43 18.23 -18.80 -21.97
C VAL A 43 17.06 -19.69 -21.60
N GLU A 44 17.32 -21.00 -21.56
CA GLU A 44 16.37 -22.05 -21.17
C GLU A 44 15.65 -21.69 -19.86
N PRO A 45 14.37 -22.06 -19.68
CA PRO A 45 13.58 -21.61 -18.54
C PRO A 45 14.06 -22.33 -17.28
N ALA A 46 14.90 -21.66 -16.50
CA ALA A 46 14.88 -21.87 -15.06
C ALA A 46 13.44 -21.59 -14.60
N ALA A 47 12.85 -22.48 -13.82
CA ALA A 47 11.49 -22.35 -13.30
C ALA A 47 11.25 -20.89 -12.89
N ALA A 48 10.35 -20.20 -13.61
CA ALA A 48 10.15 -18.77 -13.42
C ALA A 48 9.88 -18.53 -11.93
N GLU A 49 10.80 -17.87 -11.22
CA GLU A 49 10.59 -17.51 -9.83
C GLU A 49 9.21 -16.86 -9.72
N ALA A 50 8.38 -17.33 -8.79
CA ALA A 50 7.06 -16.78 -8.59
C ALA A 50 7.21 -15.26 -8.32
N ARG A 51 6.78 -14.43 -9.28
CA ARG A 51 6.82 -12.96 -9.20
C ARG A 51 5.44 -12.37 -8.90
N THR A 52 4.55 -13.19 -8.36
CA THR A 52 3.20 -12.76 -8.00
C THR A 52 3.23 -12.09 -6.63
N VAL A 53 2.65 -10.91 -6.51
CA VAL A 53 2.46 -10.20 -5.24
C VAL A 53 0.99 -9.87 -5.05
N CYS A 54 0.53 -9.89 -3.80
CA CYS A 54 -0.82 -9.46 -3.46
C CYS A 54 -0.80 -8.00 -2.97
N VAL A 55 -1.78 -7.20 -3.38
CA VAL A 55 -1.98 -5.83 -2.92
C VAL A 55 -3.41 -5.70 -2.38
N THR A 56 -3.57 -5.37 -1.10
CA THR A 56 -4.87 -4.98 -0.54
C THR A 56 -5.03 -3.47 -0.64
N GLY A 57 -6.23 -2.98 -0.95
CA GLY A 57 -6.46 -1.54 -1.12
C GLY A 57 -5.83 -0.97 -2.40
N GLY A 58 -5.59 -1.83 -3.40
CA GLY A 58 -4.97 -1.48 -4.68
C GLY A 58 -5.79 -0.52 -5.55
N THR A 59 -7.06 -0.30 -5.22
CA THR A 59 -7.97 0.70 -5.83
C THR A 59 -7.86 2.09 -5.21
N SER A 60 -7.06 2.25 -4.17
CA SER A 60 -6.80 3.57 -3.57
C SER A 60 -5.79 4.36 -4.42
N PHE A 61 -5.72 5.67 -4.22
CA PHE A 61 -4.74 6.55 -4.87
C PHE A 61 -3.30 6.03 -4.73
N LEU A 62 -2.89 5.66 -3.51
CA LEU A 62 -1.56 5.10 -3.27
C LEU A 62 -1.46 3.67 -3.81
N GLY A 63 -2.48 2.85 -3.59
CA GLY A 63 -2.56 1.47 -4.06
C GLY A 63 -2.31 1.37 -5.56
N PHE A 64 -2.94 2.25 -6.36
CA PHE A 64 -2.73 2.31 -7.80
C PHE A 64 -1.28 2.60 -8.19
N ALA A 65 -0.62 3.56 -7.53
CA ALA A 65 0.78 3.86 -7.81
C ALA A 65 1.70 2.69 -7.44
N VAL A 66 1.41 1.98 -6.35
CA VAL A 66 2.12 0.76 -5.95
C VAL A 66 1.95 -0.32 -7.02
N VAL A 67 0.72 -0.57 -7.46
CA VAL A 67 0.38 -1.56 -8.50
C VAL A 67 1.10 -1.22 -9.82
N ASP A 68 1.05 0.04 -10.26
CA ASP A 68 1.72 0.48 -11.49
C ASP A 68 3.21 0.22 -11.44
N ARG A 69 3.86 0.60 -10.34
CA ARG A 69 5.30 0.42 -10.16
C ARG A 69 5.69 -1.06 -10.11
N LEU A 70 4.92 -1.90 -9.42
CA LEU A 70 5.14 -3.35 -9.40
C LEU A 70 5.10 -3.95 -10.80
N LEU A 71 4.12 -3.57 -11.62
CA LEU A 71 3.99 -4.05 -13.00
C LEU A 71 5.15 -3.58 -13.88
N ARG A 72 5.60 -2.33 -13.76
CA ARG A 72 6.78 -1.81 -14.47
C ARG A 72 8.06 -2.57 -14.11
N HIS A 73 8.14 -3.12 -12.90
CA HIS A 73 9.25 -3.97 -12.46
C HIS A 73 9.07 -5.46 -12.83
N GLY A 74 8.04 -5.80 -13.61
CA GLY A 74 7.81 -7.16 -14.11
C GLY A 74 7.20 -8.12 -13.08
N TYR A 75 6.58 -7.58 -12.03
CA TYR A 75 5.76 -8.38 -11.12
C TYR A 75 4.38 -8.64 -11.73
N THR A 76 3.79 -9.76 -11.33
CA THR A 76 2.38 -10.04 -11.52
C THR A 76 1.64 -9.63 -10.24
N VAL A 77 0.52 -8.92 -10.36
CA VAL A 77 -0.17 -8.33 -9.22
C VAL A 77 -1.55 -8.94 -9.04
N ARG A 78 -1.82 -9.49 -7.87
CA ARG A 78 -3.16 -9.88 -7.43
C ARG A 78 -3.75 -8.79 -6.56
N LEU A 79 -4.85 -8.19 -7.00
CA LEU A 79 -5.60 -7.20 -6.24
C LEU A 79 -6.63 -7.90 -5.34
N ALA A 80 -6.44 -7.77 -4.04
CA ALA A 80 -7.41 -8.17 -3.04
C ALA A 80 -8.44 -7.05 -2.86
N LEU A 81 -9.69 -7.33 -3.25
CA LEU A 81 -10.80 -6.38 -3.21
C LEU A 81 -11.81 -6.84 -2.16
N GLU A 82 -12.34 -5.91 -1.37
CA GLU A 82 -13.23 -6.25 -0.25
C GLU A 82 -14.64 -6.57 -0.73
N THR A 83 -15.12 -5.88 -1.77
CA THR A 83 -16.50 -5.99 -2.24
C THR A 83 -16.62 -6.20 -3.74
N GLN A 84 -17.77 -6.71 -4.18
CA GLN A 84 -18.13 -6.76 -5.59
C GLN A 84 -18.23 -5.35 -6.21
N GLU A 85 -18.63 -4.35 -5.42
CA GLU A 85 -18.67 -2.96 -5.86
C GLU A 85 -17.26 -2.44 -6.21
N ASP A 86 -16.24 -2.82 -5.45
CA ASP A 86 -14.85 -2.48 -5.77
C ASP A 86 -14.39 -3.10 -7.09
N LEU A 87 -14.81 -4.35 -7.36
CA LEU A 87 -14.57 -5.02 -8.64
C LEU A 87 -15.23 -4.27 -9.80
N ASP A 88 -16.47 -3.82 -9.62
CA ASP A 88 -17.23 -3.15 -10.67
C ASP A 88 -16.65 -1.75 -10.93
N LYS A 89 -16.30 -0.99 -9.89
CA LYS A 89 -15.55 0.28 -10.01
C LYS A 89 -14.22 0.09 -10.73
N LEU A 90 -13.50 -0.99 -10.43
CA LEU A 90 -12.23 -1.30 -11.09
C LEU A 90 -12.40 -1.51 -12.61
N ARG A 91 -13.48 -2.19 -13.01
CA ARG A 91 -13.83 -2.40 -14.43
C ARG A 91 -14.23 -1.11 -15.13
N GLU A 92 -14.96 -0.22 -14.45
CA GLU A 92 -15.39 1.07 -14.98
C GLU A 92 -14.24 2.07 -15.16
N MET A 93 -13.21 2.02 -14.32
CA MET A 93 -12.10 2.98 -14.35
C MET A 93 -11.20 2.87 -15.60
N GLU A 94 -11.45 1.96 -16.56
CA GLU A 94 -10.62 1.66 -17.75
C GLU A 94 -9.11 1.47 -17.47
N MET A 95 -8.72 1.43 -16.19
CA MET A 95 -7.41 1.04 -15.67
C MET A 95 -7.00 -0.36 -16.17
N PHE A 96 -8.03 -1.11 -16.57
CA PHE A 96 -8.06 -2.42 -17.18
C PHE A 96 -9.01 -2.24 -18.37
N GLY A 97 -8.51 -2.03 -19.60
CA GLY A 97 -9.39 -1.97 -20.78
C GLY A 97 -10.19 -3.27 -20.96
N GLU A 98 -10.93 -3.43 -22.07
CA GLU A 98 -11.74 -4.64 -22.35
C GLU A 98 -10.99 -5.99 -22.18
N ASN A 99 -9.64 -5.98 -22.22
CA ASN A 99 -8.78 -7.15 -22.04
C ASN A 99 -7.96 -7.18 -20.74
N GLY A 100 -8.16 -6.24 -19.82
CA GLY A 100 -7.34 -6.13 -18.61
C GLY A 100 -5.99 -5.43 -18.83
N ARG A 101 -5.24 -5.23 -17.74
CA ARG A 101 -3.84 -4.81 -17.75
C ARG A 101 -3.00 -6.08 -17.63
N ASP A 102 -2.12 -6.36 -18.59
CA ASP A 102 -1.28 -7.56 -18.57
C ASP A 102 -0.60 -7.73 -17.20
N GLY A 103 -0.79 -8.90 -16.58
CA GLY A 103 -0.20 -9.24 -15.30
C GLY A 103 -0.99 -8.79 -14.06
N VAL A 104 -2.23 -8.32 -14.19
CA VAL A 104 -3.12 -8.05 -13.04
C VAL A 104 -4.32 -9.00 -12.99
N TRP A 105 -4.66 -9.43 -11.79
CA TRP A 105 -5.74 -10.38 -11.49
C TRP A 105 -6.43 -9.89 -10.22
N THR A 106 -7.72 -10.15 -10.08
CA THR A 106 -8.49 -9.76 -8.90
C THR A 106 -8.93 -10.98 -8.10
N VAL A 107 -9.04 -10.80 -6.79
CA VAL A 107 -9.63 -11.78 -5.87
C VAL A 107 -10.48 -11.02 -4.85
N ILE A 108 -11.64 -11.58 -4.49
CA ILE A 108 -12.40 -11.04 -3.36
C ILE A 108 -11.75 -11.54 -2.08
N ALA A 109 -11.36 -10.61 -1.21
CA ALA A 109 -10.75 -10.92 0.06
C ALA A 109 -11.21 -9.95 1.15
N ASN A 110 -11.73 -10.49 2.25
CA ASN A 110 -12.09 -9.71 3.43
C ASN A 110 -10.88 -9.63 4.37
N VAL A 111 -10.38 -8.42 4.62
CA VAL A 111 -9.22 -8.20 5.52
C VAL A 111 -9.49 -8.56 6.99
N MET A 112 -10.76 -8.76 7.35
CA MET A 112 -11.18 -9.23 8.67
C MET A 112 -11.42 -10.74 8.73
N ASP A 113 -11.16 -11.48 7.65
CA ASP A 113 -11.29 -12.93 7.55
C ASP A 113 -9.92 -13.59 7.20
N PRO A 114 -9.29 -14.28 8.15
CA PRO A 114 -7.98 -14.89 7.96
C PRO A 114 -7.93 -15.94 6.85
N GLU A 115 -9.01 -16.70 6.63
CA GLU A 115 -9.03 -17.74 5.58
C GLU A 115 -9.10 -17.09 4.20
N SER A 116 -9.97 -16.08 4.06
CA SER A 116 -10.06 -15.27 2.84
C SER A 116 -8.73 -14.60 2.48
N LEU A 117 -7.99 -14.09 3.48
CA LEU A 117 -6.66 -13.56 3.29
C LEU A 117 -5.64 -14.63 2.90
N HIS A 118 -5.68 -15.81 3.54
CA HIS A 118 -4.78 -16.91 3.21
C HIS A 118 -4.94 -17.36 1.75
N GLU A 119 -6.18 -17.54 1.29
CA GLU A 119 -6.51 -17.85 -0.11
C GLU A 119 -6.03 -16.75 -1.06
N ALA A 120 -6.24 -15.49 -0.69
CA ALA A 120 -5.78 -14.34 -1.48
C ALA A 120 -4.25 -14.25 -1.56
N PHE A 121 -3.52 -14.74 -0.56
CA PHE A 121 -2.07 -14.69 -0.49
C PHE A 121 -1.38 -15.91 -1.10
N ASP A 122 -2.10 -17.02 -1.29
CA ASP A 122 -1.49 -18.26 -1.78
C ASP A 122 -0.86 -18.11 -3.17
N GLY A 123 0.36 -18.61 -3.32
CA GLY A 123 1.22 -18.40 -4.49
C GLY A 123 1.82 -16.99 -4.63
N CYS A 124 1.58 -16.04 -3.72
CA CYS A 124 2.24 -14.73 -3.73
C CYS A 124 3.55 -14.76 -2.92
N VAL A 125 4.62 -14.17 -3.48
CA VAL A 125 5.91 -14.03 -2.77
C VAL A 125 5.98 -12.83 -1.85
N GLY A 126 5.04 -11.90 -1.97
CA GLY A 126 4.94 -10.75 -1.09
C GLY A 126 3.55 -10.14 -1.06
N VAL A 127 3.25 -9.45 0.03
CA VAL A 127 1.99 -8.77 0.28
C VAL A 127 2.26 -7.29 0.57
N PHE A 128 1.52 -6.41 -0.10
CA PHE A 128 1.47 -4.98 0.17
C PHE A 128 0.09 -4.63 0.73
N HIS A 129 0.05 -4.30 2.02
CA HIS A 129 -1.17 -3.83 2.65
C HIS A 129 -1.21 -2.30 2.56
N THR A 130 -2.07 -1.79 1.70
CA THR A 130 -2.32 -0.35 1.56
C THR A 130 -3.75 0.03 1.93
N SER A 131 -4.59 -0.94 2.33
CA SER A 131 -5.94 -0.67 2.82
C SER A 131 -5.89 0.17 4.08
N SER A 132 -6.70 1.23 4.12
CA SER A 132 -6.88 2.08 5.29
C SER A 132 -8.24 2.75 5.21
N HIS A 133 -8.85 2.94 6.38
CA HIS A 133 -10.04 3.74 6.57
C HIS A 133 -9.68 5.22 6.48
N VAL A 134 -10.15 5.88 5.42
CA VAL A 134 -10.07 7.34 5.29
C VAL A 134 -11.44 7.91 5.54
N ASP A 135 -11.59 8.69 6.61
CA ASP A 135 -12.82 9.42 6.86
C ASP A 135 -12.89 10.68 5.97
N PRO A 136 -14.04 10.99 5.34
CA PRO A 136 -14.19 12.20 4.51
C PRO A 136 -13.93 13.52 5.27
N ALA A 137 -14.15 13.54 6.58
CA ALA A 137 -13.80 14.65 7.46
C ALA A 137 -12.33 14.63 7.90
N GLY A 138 -11.49 13.78 7.28
CA GLY A 138 -10.07 13.64 7.56
C GLY A 138 -9.79 13.14 8.98
N ILE A 139 -8.69 13.61 9.58
CA ILE A 139 -8.25 13.19 10.92
C ILE A 139 -9.34 13.47 11.98
N SER A 140 -10.16 14.51 11.81
CA SER A 140 -11.24 14.83 12.75
C SER A 140 -12.37 13.80 12.78
N GLY A 141 -12.66 13.13 11.67
CA GLY A 141 -13.65 12.05 11.63
C GLY A 141 -13.08 10.69 12.00
N TYR A 142 -11.76 10.54 11.94
CA TYR A 142 -11.09 9.28 12.24
C TYR A 142 -11.24 8.89 13.72
N THR A 143 -11.99 7.83 14.02
CA THR A 143 -12.41 7.47 15.39
C THR A 143 -11.47 6.47 16.09
N LYS A 144 -11.65 6.24 17.39
CA LYS A 144 -10.97 5.16 18.12
C LYS A 144 -11.38 3.77 17.60
N HIS A 145 -12.63 3.62 17.15
CA HIS A 145 -13.12 2.37 16.58
C HIS A 145 -12.41 2.04 15.26
N MET A 146 -12.30 3.02 14.34
CA MET A 146 -11.55 2.88 13.09
C MET A 146 -10.09 2.49 13.34
N ALA A 147 -9.42 3.13 14.29
CA ALA A 147 -8.06 2.75 14.68
C ALA A 147 -7.96 1.30 15.18
N GLY A 148 -8.96 0.83 15.93
CA GLY A 148 -9.03 -0.57 16.35
C GLY A 148 -9.23 -1.54 15.18
N LEU A 149 -10.08 -1.18 14.20
CA LEU A 149 -10.29 -2.00 13.00
C LEU A 149 -9.02 -2.09 12.15
N GLU A 150 -8.32 -0.98 11.92
CA GLU A 150 -7.07 -0.99 11.15
C GLU A 150 -5.95 -1.76 11.84
N ALA A 151 -5.82 -1.61 13.17
CA ALA A 151 -4.86 -2.40 13.94
C ALA A 151 -5.17 -3.91 13.83
N LYS A 152 -6.46 -4.28 13.90
CA LYS A 152 -6.86 -5.67 13.76
C LYS A 152 -6.65 -6.20 12.34
N ALA A 153 -6.98 -5.41 11.31
CA ALA A 153 -6.74 -5.80 9.92
C ALA A 153 -5.24 -6.02 9.66
N ALA A 154 -4.37 -5.14 10.15
CA ALA A 154 -2.93 -5.29 10.03
C ALA A 154 -2.42 -6.57 10.74
N GLU A 155 -2.92 -6.86 11.94
CA GLU A 155 -2.63 -8.11 12.67
C GLU A 155 -3.01 -9.34 11.85
N LEU A 156 -4.24 -9.37 11.32
CA LEU A 156 -4.75 -10.50 10.53
C LEU A 156 -4.00 -10.67 9.20
N VAL A 157 -3.62 -9.58 8.54
CA VAL A 157 -2.79 -9.62 7.33
C VAL A 157 -1.42 -10.21 7.64
N VAL A 158 -0.78 -9.81 8.74
CA VAL A 158 0.51 -10.39 9.15
C VAL A 158 0.35 -11.86 9.51
N GLU A 159 -0.71 -12.23 10.24
CA GLU A 159 -1.02 -13.62 10.58
C GLU A 159 -1.19 -14.48 9.33
N ALA A 160 -2.01 -14.03 8.36
CA ALA A 160 -2.19 -14.72 7.10
C ALA A 160 -0.88 -14.83 6.30
N CYS A 161 -0.05 -13.78 6.27
CA CYS A 161 1.27 -13.84 5.65
C CYS A 161 2.17 -14.92 6.29
N VAL A 162 2.12 -15.07 7.62
CA VAL A 162 2.90 -16.09 8.35
C VAL A 162 2.38 -17.50 8.04
N ARG A 163 1.06 -17.65 7.89
CA ARG A 163 0.41 -18.93 7.57
C ARG A 163 0.62 -19.36 6.11
N THR A 164 0.85 -18.43 5.20
CA THR A 164 1.01 -18.73 3.77
C THR A 164 2.47 -19.01 3.42
N GLU A 165 2.81 -20.28 3.17
CA GLU A 165 4.18 -20.74 2.92
C GLU A 165 4.89 -20.09 1.73
N SER A 166 4.17 -19.50 0.77
CA SER A 166 4.75 -18.82 -0.39
C SER A 166 5.18 -17.37 -0.11
N VAL A 167 4.60 -16.72 0.90
CA VAL A 167 4.88 -15.32 1.23
C VAL A 167 6.24 -15.20 1.89
N ARG A 168 7.04 -14.23 1.43
CA ARG A 168 8.40 -13.95 1.96
C ARG A 168 8.52 -12.56 2.56
N LYS A 169 7.64 -11.64 2.17
CA LYS A 169 7.67 -10.23 2.62
C LYS A 169 6.26 -9.70 2.79
N CYS A 170 6.02 -9.00 3.87
CA CYS A 170 4.83 -8.19 4.10
C CYS A 170 5.27 -6.73 4.21
N VAL A 171 4.63 -5.84 3.47
CA VAL A 171 4.84 -4.39 3.53
C VAL A 171 3.53 -3.76 3.98
N LEU A 172 3.56 -3.06 5.11
CA LEU A 172 2.43 -2.31 5.63
C LEU A 172 2.61 -0.83 5.33
N THR A 173 1.57 -0.20 4.81
CA THR A 173 1.55 1.25 4.64
C THR A 173 1.19 1.90 5.97
N SER A 174 2.13 2.64 6.55
CA SER A 174 1.91 3.46 7.74
C SER A 174 1.75 4.94 7.35
N SER A 175 1.64 5.81 8.35
CA SER A 175 1.53 7.26 8.20
C SER A 175 2.57 7.97 9.06
N LEU A 176 3.00 9.16 8.64
CA LEU A 176 3.84 10.05 9.47
C LEU A 176 3.19 10.34 10.82
N LEU A 177 1.85 10.27 10.89
CA LEU A 177 1.06 10.39 12.11
C LEU A 177 1.45 9.36 13.19
N ALA A 178 2.04 8.22 12.81
CA ALA A 178 2.57 7.24 13.76
C ALA A 178 3.83 7.72 14.50
N CYS A 179 4.46 8.82 14.09
CA CYS A 179 5.77 9.26 14.59
C CYS A 179 5.80 10.67 15.22
N VAL A 180 4.79 11.51 14.98
CA VAL A 180 4.86 12.97 15.24
C VAL A 180 4.25 13.46 16.55
N TRP A 181 3.34 12.73 17.18
CA TRP A 181 2.61 13.20 18.37
C TRP A 181 3.26 12.69 19.64
N ARG A 182 4.17 13.48 20.23
CA ARG A 182 4.95 13.08 21.42
C ARG A 182 4.83 14.14 22.52
N GLN A 183 4.70 13.70 23.77
CA GLN A 183 4.62 14.55 24.96
C GLN A 183 5.98 15.12 25.36
N ASN A 184 7.07 14.38 25.12
CA ASN A 184 8.40 14.67 25.65
C ASN A 184 9.29 15.52 24.72
N TYR A 185 8.78 16.65 24.22
CA TYR A 185 9.69 17.69 23.69
C TYR A 185 10.00 18.68 24.81
N PRO A 186 11.23 18.66 25.36
CA PRO A 186 11.64 19.65 26.34
C PRO A 186 11.84 20.98 25.61
N HIS A 187 11.09 21.97 26.05
CA HIS A 187 11.10 23.37 25.61
C HIS A 187 10.31 23.67 24.32
N ASP A 188 9.19 24.34 24.57
CA ASP A 188 8.26 24.95 23.62
C ASP A 188 7.23 23.99 23.01
N ARG A 189 6.09 23.89 23.71
CA ARG A 189 4.83 23.21 23.28
C ARG A 189 4.29 23.69 21.93
N ARG A 190 4.98 24.59 21.22
CA ARG A 190 4.62 25.15 19.91
C ARG A 190 5.57 24.74 18.78
N ARG A 191 6.63 23.98 19.04
CA ARG A 191 7.51 23.44 17.98
C ARG A 191 7.38 21.93 17.88
N PHE A 192 6.98 21.47 16.70
CA PHE A 192 7.18 20.09 16.28
C PHE A 192 8.69 19.75 16.35
N PRO A 193 9.06 18.47 16.54
CA PRO A 193 10.43 18.03 16.34
C PRO A 193 11.02 18.60 15.07
N THR A 194 12.23 19.13 15.16
CA THR A 194 12.97 19.59 13.98
C THR A 194 13.47 18.42 13.12
N THR A 195 13.47 17.20 13.69
CA THR A 195 13.85 15.97 13.01
C THR A 195 13.00 14.81 13.52
N ILE A 196 12.41 14.05 12.58
CA ILE A 196 11.65 12.83 12.81
C ILE A 196 12.39 11.72 12.07
N ASP A 197 12.66 10.61 12.74
CA ASP A 197 13.34 9.43 12.19
C ASP A 197 12.51 8.15 12.42
N GLU A 198 13.01 7.01 11.95
CA GLU A 198 12.34 5.71 12.01
C GLU A 198 12.22 5.14 13.43
N ASN A 199 12.89 5.76 14.41
CA ASN A 199 12.79 5.39 15.83
C ASN A 199 11.73 6.23 16.57
N CYS A 200 11.13 7.21 15.90
CA CYS A 200 10.10 8.06 16.48
C CYS A 200 8.73 7.36 16.46
N TRP A 201 8.07 7.34 17.61
CA TRP A 201 6.71 6.84 17.77
C TRP A 201 5.84 7.87 18.47
N SER A 202 4.61 8.03 18.01
CA SER A 202 3.58 8.84 18.64
C SER A 202 3.11 8.20 19.94
N ASP A 203 2.92 9.01 20.97
CA ASP A 203 2.43 8.58 22.26
C ASP A 203 0.95 8.21 22.16
N GLU A 204 0.65 6.95 22.44
CA GLU A 204 -0.70 6.40 22.34
C GLU A 204 -1.70 7.15 23.24
N SER A 205 -1.28 7.53 24.45
CA SER A 205 -2.11 8.32 25.37
C SER A 205 -2.49 9.67 24.77
N LEU A 206 -1.53 10.40 24.19
CA LEU A 206 -1.77 11.68 23.55
C LEU A 206 -2.72 11.55 22.35
N CYS A 207 -2.55 10.50 21.54
CA CYS A 207 -3.43 10.20 20.41
C CYS A 207 -4.86 9.89 20.86
N ARG A 208 -5.04 9.19 21.99
CA ARG A 208 -6.35 8.87 22.57
C ARG A 208 -7.01 10.12 23.16
N ASP A 209 -6.26 10.93 23.89
CA ASP A 209 -6.77 12.10 24.61
C ASP A 209 -7.19 13.21 23.64
N ASN A 210 -6.42 13.46 22.58
CA ASN A 210 -6.75 14.47 21.56
C ASN A 210 -7.96 14.09 20.68
N LYS A 211 -8.37 12.82 20.67
CA LYS A 211 -9.67 12.41 20.08
C LYS A 211 -10.85 12.57 21.03
N SER A 212 -10.61 12.56 22.34
CA SER A 212 -11.64 12.78 23.36
C SER A 212 -11.99 14.27 23.56
N LEU A 213 -11.09 15.17 23.15
CA LEU A 213 -11.26 16.62 23.18
C LEU A 213 -11.97 17.13 21.92
N LYS A 214 -13.22 16.72 21.66
CA LYS A 214 -14.34 17.52 21.12
C LYS A 214 -15.62 16.69 21.17
N PRO A 215 -16.51 16.98 22.13
CA PRO A 215 -17.80 17.54 21.73
C PRO A 215 -18.18 18.74 22.61
N GLY A 216 -18.26 19.93 22.00
CA GLY A 216 -18.73 21.15 22.68
C GLY A 216 -17.71 22.29 22.67
N ALA A 217 -17.58 22.95 21.53
CA ALA A 217 -17.26 24.38 21.45
C ALA A 217 -18.09 24.96 20.31
#